data_AF-A0A8H7KNW6-F1
#
_entry.id   AF-A0A8H7KNW6-F1
#
_cell.length_a   1.000
_cell.length_b   1.000
_cell.length_c   1.000
_cell.angle_alpha   90.00
_cell.angle_beta   90.00
_cell.angle_gamma   90.00
#
_symmetry.space_group_name_H-M   'P 1'
#
loop_
_entity.id
_entity.type
_entity.pdbx_description
1 polymer ?
#
loop_
_entity_poly.entity_id
_entity_poly.type
_entity_poly.pdbx_seq_one_letter_code
_entity_poly.pdbx_strand_id
1 'polypeptide(L)'
;MRPNYGVRKLILLAAAGPAAQSGRDKWKELTGGYIPDTLPVWSKAFQRLNRDSRMPDPPPKYVSGYRFPDPGLVIFSMGRRERNLFNWLLVRDATIRRATHDLGTAIGIPTGVSNEMWRLYIGTDFVESLSAVPESARSSSRVAQSDGKEFNIKRRQVLIDLFGKPPDRHHVREVQWRGHEVTWDTFFKHDSLLVREIMWDLHQHSFQYDMIAIDRHLAQEQWNREPDRRRQLLATVFGQTDNLGVEDMPDKGVGLASDDAVERRAAYDALACLMHDWPESPDTCNGDDAEFVAAISYCTVFAKTLGRPPIMPKIVPKLNLCDGRIPYRRKE
;
A
#
# COMPACT_ATOMS: atom_id res chain seq x y z
N MET A 1 -49.56 -8.68 21.07
CA MET A 1 -48.23 -9.05 21.58
C MET A 1 -47.60 -10.07 20.64
N ARG A 2 -46.53 -9.70 19.93
CA ARG A 2 -45.62 -10.63 19.23
C ARG A 2 -44.47 -11.00 20.18
N PRO A 3 -43.77 -12.12 19.96
CA PRO A 3 -42.45 -11.96 19.36
C PRO A 3 -42.02 -13.04 18.33
N ASN A 4 -41.27 -12.53 17.34
CA ASN A 4 -40.07 -13.05 16.68
C ASN A 4 -39.97 -14.53 16.27
N TYR A 5 -40.29 -14.78 15.00
CA TYR A 5 -39.57 -15.74 14.17
C TYR A 5 -38.54 -14.96 13.35
N GLY A 6 -37.25 -15.21 13.58
CA GLY A 6 -36.19 -14.57 12.82
C GLY A 6 -34.83 -15.21 13.07
N VAL A 7 -34.22 -15.67 11.98
CA VAL A 7 -32.79 -15.96 11.82
C VAL A 7 -32.30 -17.33 12.30
N ARG A 8 -32.59 -18.38 11.52
CA ARG A 8 -31.65 -19.50 11.27
C ARG A 8 -31.80 -20.04 9.85
N LYS A 9 -30.64 -20.36 9.24
CA LYS A 9 -30.36 -21.05 7.96
C LYS A 9 -30.41 -20.24 6.65
N LEU A 10 -29.20 -19.95 6.16
CA LEU A 10 -28.78 -20.33 4.80
C LEU A 10 -27.24 -20.41 4.74
N ILE A 11 -26.71 -21.52 5.27
CA ILE A 11 -25.42 -22.08 4.85
C ILE A 11 -25.80 -23.26 3.97
N LEU A 12 -25.59 -23.16 2.67
CA LEU A 12 -25.52 -24.31 1.77
C LEU A 12 -24.60 -24.00 0.59
N LEU A 13 -23.48 -24.73 0.62
CA LEU A 13 -22.56 -25.10 -0.44
C LEU A 13 -22.98 -24.74 -1.88
N ALA A 14 -22.17 -23.90 -2.51
CA ALA A 14 -21.96 -23.96 -3.96
C ALA A 14 -20.66 -24.72 -4.22
N ALA A 15 -20.79 -25.87 -4.87
CA ALA A 15 -19.68 -26.69 -5.35
C ALA A 15 -18.83 -25.89 -6.34
N ALA A 16 -17.50 -25.99 -6.18
CA ALA A 16 -16.51 -25.33 -7.01
C ALA A 16 -16.45 -25.97 -8.41
N GLY A 17 -16.84 -25.20 -9.43
CA GLY A 17 -16.22 -25.27 -10.76
C GLY A 17 -15.03 -24.30 -10.80
N PRO A 18 -14.02 -24.51 -11.67
CA PRO A 18 -12.84 -23.66 -11.69
C PRO A 18 -13.24 -22.28 -12.21
N ALA A 19 -13.39 -21.32 -11.30
CA ALA A 19 -13.55 -19.92 -11.65
C ALA A 19 -12.27 -19.48 -12.36
N ALA A 20 -12.37 -19.10 -13.63
CA ALA A 20 -11.30 -18.46 -14.36
C ALA A 20 -10.79 -17.25 -13.56
N GLN A 21 -9.57 -17.36 -13.00
CA GLN A 21 -8.95 -16.30 -12.22
C GLN A 21 -8.59 -15.13 -13.14
N SER A 22 -9.47 -14.12 -13.24
CA SER A 22 -9.17 -12.86 -13.93
C SER A 22 -8.43 -11.83 -13.04
N GLY A 23 -8.06 -12.22 -11.82
CA GLY A 23 -7.41 -11.35 -10.83
C GLY A 23 -5.92 -11.68 -10.64
N ARG A 24 -5.12 -10.65 -10.33
CA ARG A 24 -3.72 -10.80 -9.90
C ARG A 24 -3.65 -11.67 -8.64
N ASP A 25 -2.81 -12.69 -8.65
CA ASP A 25 -2.38 -13.35 -7.40
C ASP A 25 -1.52 -12.37 -6.58
N LYS A 26 -2.04 -11.92 -5.44
CA LYS A 26 -1.35 -10.99 -4.55
C LYS A 26 -0.12 -11.62 -3.89
N TRP A 27 -0.11 -12.95 -3.76
CA TRP A 27 1.01 -13.72 -3.20
C TRP A 27 2.11 -13.99 -4.24
N LYS A 28 1.96 -13.45 -5.45
CA LYS A 28 3.02 -13.37 -6.44
C LYS A 28 3.60 -11.96 -6.47
N GLU A 29 4.92 -11.91 -6.46
CA GLU A 29 5.67 -10.67 -6.57
C GLU A 29 5.26 -9.90 -7.82
N LEU A 30 5.13 -8.58 -7.67
CA LEU A 30 4.85 -7.69 -8.79
C LEU A 30 6.15 -7.41 -9.54
N THR A 31 6.19 -7.75 -10.82
CA THR A 31 7.36 -7.60 -11.70
C THR A 31 6.98 -6.93 -13.03
N GLY A 32 7.97 -6.43 -13.76
CA GLY A 32 7.80 -5.83 -15.09
C GLY A 32 8.60 -4.54 -15.26
N GLY A 33 8.73 -4.05 -16.51
CA GLY A 33 9.60 -2.91 -16.84
C GLY A 33 9.22 -1.56 -16.22
N TYR A 34 8.01 -1.44 -15.67
CA TYR A 34 7.53 -0.25 -14.95
C TYR A 34 7.54 -0.40 -13.43
N ILE A 35 7.99 -1.55 -12.93
CA ILE A 35 8.05 -1.87 -11.51
C ILE A 35 9.51 -1.82 -11.07
N PRO A 36 9.84 -1.13 -9.97
CA PRO A 36 11.18 -1.20 -9.40
C PRO A 36 11.48 -2.61 -8.89
N ASP A 37 12.76 -2.99 -8.95
CA ASP A 37 13.23 -4.29 -8.48
C ASP A 37 13.10 -4.37 -6.96
N THR A 38 12.67 -5.53 -6.45
CA THR A 38 12.65 -5.79 -5.01
C THR A 38 14.06 -6.09 -4.52
N LEU A 39 14.35 -5.76 -3.26
CA LEU A 39 15.60 -6.18 -2.65
C LEU A 39 15.74 -7.73 -2.74
N PRO A 40 16.87 -8.28 -3.23
CA PRO A 40 16.98 -9.72 -3.51
C PRO A 40 16.72 -10.60 -2.29
N VAL A 41 17.22 -10.21 -1.11
CA VAL A 41 17.01 -10.94 0.14
C VAL A 41 15.53 -10.98 0.54
N TRP A 42 14.82 -9.87 0.33
CA TRP A 42 13.38 -9.75 0.56
C TRP A 42 12.58 -10.59 -0.44
N SER A 43 12.92 -10.55 -1.75
CA SER A 43 12.28 -11.41 -2.75
C SER A 43 12.43 -12.90 -2.40
N LYS A 44 13.64 -13.33 -2.01
CA LYS A 44 13.90 -14.70 -1.54
C LYS A 44 13.04 -15.05 -0.32
N ALA A 45 12.94 -14.15 0.66
CA ALA A 45 12.12 -14.36 1.87
C ALA A 45 10.64 -14.53 1.51
N PHE A 46 10.09 -13.65 0.69
CA PHE A 46 8.69 -13.72 0.27
C PHE A 46 8.34 -15.00 -0.50
N GLN A 47 9.29 -15.54 -1.28
CA GLN A 47 9.10 -16.83 -1.96
C GLN A 47 9.02 -18.02 -1.00
N ARG A 48 9.66 -17.94 0.18
CA ARG A 48 9.62 -19.01 1.21
C ARG A 48 8.48 -18.86 2.21
N LEU A 49 7.69 -17.79 2.12
CA LEU A 49 6.61 -17.49 3.03
C LEU A 49 5.49 -18.54 2.99
N ASN A 50 5.13 -19.09 4.15
CA ASN A 50 3.93 -19.91 4.31
C ASN A 50 2.68 -19.02 4.25
N ARG A 51 1.82 -19.26 3.25
CA ARG A 51 0.63 -18.44 2.94
C ARG A 51 -0.61 -18.82 3.73
N ASP A 52 -0.59 -19.99 4.35
CA ASP A 52 -1.76 -20.59 4.99
C ASP A 52 -1.84 -20.26 6.49
N SER A 53 -0.75 -19.73 7.05
CA SER A 53 -0.70 -19.28 8.44
C SER A 53 -1.40 -17.92 8.59
N ARG A 54 -2.48 -17.87 9.37
CA ARG A 54 -3.22 -16.65 9.71
C ARG A 54 -3.58 -16.66 11.19
N MET A 55 -3.62 -15.49 11.82
CA MET A 55 -4.19 -15.38 13.16
C MET A 55 -5.68 -15.74 13.14
N PRO A 56 -6.20 -16.44 14.17
CA PRO A 56 -7.63 -16.72 14.31
C PRO A 56 -8.47 -15.43 14.35
N ASP A 57 -7.97 -14.43 15.08
CA ASP A 57 -8.61 -13.13 15.26
C ASP A 57 -7.80 -12.04 14.57
N PRO A 58 -8.16 -11.65 13.32
CA PRO A 58 -7.43 -10.62 12.61
C PRO A 58 -7.66 -9.25 13.24
N PRO A 59 -6.67 -8.35 13.19
CA PRO A 59 -6.81 -7.05 13.80
C PRO A 59 -7.83 -6.19 13.05
N PRO A 60 -8.38 -5.17 13.72
CA PRO A 60 -9.37 -4.26 13.13
C PRO A 60 -8.91 -3.69 11.79
N LYS A 61 -9.87 -3.31 10.93
CA LYS A 61 -9.55 -2.85 9.56
C LYS A 61 -8.70 -1.59 9.51
N TYR A 62 -8.76 -0.72 10.51
CA TYR A 62 -7.87 0.43 10.60
C TYR A 62 -6.40 -0.01 10.74
N VAL A 63 -6.12 -1.20 11.29
CA VAL A 63 -4.79 -1.83 11.38
C VAL A 63 -4.50 -2.75 10.17
N SER A 64 -5.41 -3.65 9.80
CA SER A 64 -5.17 -4.62 8.70
C SER A 64 -5.33 -4.05 7.29
N GLY A 65 -5.90 -2.86 7.17
CA GLY A 65 -6.12 -2.17 5.90
C GLY A 65 -4.82 -1.70 5.22
N TYR A 66 -4.99 -1.05 4.09
CA TYR A 66 -3.93 -0.43 3.29
C TYR A 66 -3.97 1.09 3.55
N ARG A 67 -2.84 1.69 3.94
CA ARG A 67 -2.70 3.15 4.13
C ARG A 67 -2.51 3.91 2.83
N PHE A 68 -2.04 3.18 1.83
CA PHE A 68 -1.74 3.60 0.47
C PHE A 68 -2.32 2.57 -0.48
N PRO A 69 -2.67 2.92 -1.74
CA PRO A 69 -3.21 1.93 -2.66
C PRO A 69 -2.21 0.81 -2.92
N ASP A 70 -2.69 -0.43 -3.02
CA ASP A 70 -1.84 -1.57 -3.41
C ASP A 70 -1.12 -1.25 -4.74
N PRO A 71 0.21 -1.41 -4.84
CA PRO A 71 0.92 -1.09 -6.07
C PRO A 71 0.40 -1.86 -7.30
N GLY A 72 -0.05 -3.10 -7.12
CA GLY A 72 -0.68 -3.87 -8.19
C GLY A 72 -2.06 -3.34 -8.57
N LEU A 73 -2.81 -2.74 -7.63
CA LEU A 73 -4.04 -2.03 -7.98
C LEU A 73 -3.76 -0.90 -8.98
N VAL A 74 -2.66 -0.19 -8.80
CA VAL A 74 -2.30 0.94 -9.67
C VAL A 74 -1.88 0.46 -11.06
N ILE A 75 -0.98 -0.52 -11.15
CA ILE A 75 -0.29 -0.82 -12.42
C ILE A 75 -0.77 -2.07 -13.17
N PHE A 76 -1.41 -3.05 -12.51
CA PHE A 76 -1.68 -4.36 -13.10
C PHE A 76 -2.73 -4.32 -14.23
N SER A 77 -3.72 -3.43 -14.13
CA SER A 77 -4.78 -3.32 -15.13
C SER A 77 -4.32 -2.48 -16.31
N MET A 78 -3.93 -3.11 -17.43
CA MET A 78 -3.45 -2.42 -18.63
C MET A 78 -4.41 -1.31 -19.12
N GLY A 79 -5.72 -1.53 -19.07
CA GLY A 79 -6.72 -0.55 -19.50
C GLY A 79 -7.03 0.55 -18.48
N ARG A 80 -6.49 0.47 -17.25
CA ARG A 80 -6.77 1.44 -16.16
C ARG A 80 -5.51 2.01 -15.52
N ARG A 81 -4.32 1.48 -15.82
CA ARG A 81 -3.06 1.83 -15.16
C ARG A 81 -2.68 3.29 -15.33
N GLU A 82 -2.94 3.86 -16.50
CA GLU A 82 -2.67 5.28 -16.80
C GLU A 82 -3.51 6.18 -15.90
N ARG A 83 -4.83 5.94 -15.90
CA ARG A 83 -5.77 6.59 -15.00
C ARG A 83 -5.38 6.42 -13.53
N ASN A 84 -5.07 5.21 -13.11
CA ASN A 84 -4.76 4.93 -11.72
C ASN A 84 -3.47 5.62 -11.26
N LEU A 85 -2.45 5.70 -12.13
CA LEU A 85 -1.21 6.44 -11.87
C LEU A 85 -1.49 7.94 -11.73
N PHE A 86 -2.21 8.52 -12.69
CA PHE A 86 -2.57 9.93 -12.64
C PHE A 86 -3.35 10.28 -11.37
N ASN A 87 -4.37 9.47 -11.05
CA ASN A 87 -5.19 9.68 -9.86
C ASN A 87 -4.43 9.46 -8.56
N TRP A 88 -3.50 8.51 -8.54
CA TRP A 88 -2.60 8.34 -7.41
C TRP A 88 -1.77 9.61 -7.20
N LEU A 89 -1.12 10.13 -8.24
CA LEU A 89 -0.34 11.37 -8.14
C LEU A 89 -1.17 12.57 -7.68
N LEU A 90 -2.41 12.71 -8.16
CA LEU A 90 -3.32 13.76 -7.74
C LEU A 90 -3.61 13.75 -6.23
N VAL A 91 -3.74 12.57 -5.62
CA VAL A 91 -4.10 12.43 -4.20
C VAL A 91 -2.90 12.11 -3.31
N ARG A 92 -1.72 11.90 -3.89
CA ARG A 92 -0.51 11.44 -3.22
C ARG A 92 -0.17 12.32 -2.03
N ASP A 93 0.04 13.62 -2.27
CA ASP A 93 0.53 14.52 -1.22
C ASP A 93 -0.48 14.70 -0.08
N ALA A 94 -1.77 14.73 -0.39
CA ALA A 94 -2.82 14.77 0.62
C ALA A 94 -2.82 13.47 1.45
N THR A 95 -2.66 12.32 0.80
CA THR A 95 -2.60 11.01 1.46
C THR A 95 -1.40 10.92 2.40
N ILE A 96 -0.22 11.35 1.93
CA ILE A 96 1.01 11.32 2.73
C ILE A 96 0.92 12.31 3.91
N ARG A 97 0.47 13.55 3.69
CA ARG A 97 0.30 14.54 4.77
C ARG A 97 -0.64 14.03 5.85
N ARG A 98 -1.76 13.43 5.47
CA ARG A 98 -2.69 12.78 6.41
C ARG A 98 -2.00 11.67 7.19
N ALA A 99 -1.32 10.77 6.49
CA ALA A 99 -0.65 9.65 7.14
C ALA A 99 0.43 10.12 8.13
N THR A 100 1.19 11.16 7.77
CA THR A 100 2.19 11.79 8.64
C THR A 100 1.55 12.44 9.86
N HIS A 101 0.45 13.17 9.67
CA HIS A 101 -0.31 13.78 10.77
C HIS A 101 -0.83 12.72 11.76
N ASP A 102 -1.36 11.61 11.25
CA ASP A 102 -1.88 10.52 12.07
C ASP A 102 -0.79 9.89 12.97
N LEU A 103 0.49 9.94 12.59
CA LEU A 103 1.59 9.43 13.41
C LEU A 103 1.78 10.19 14.74
N GLY A 104 1.34 11.45 14.79
CA GLY A 104 1.38 12.32 15.97
C GLY A 104 0.14 12.21 16.87
N THR A 105 -0.88 11.45 16.47
CA THR A 105 -2.07 11.23 17.30
C THR A 105 -1.81 10.23 18.43
N ALA A 106 -2.70 10.17 19.42
CA ALA A 106 -2.59 9.21 20.52
C ALA A 106 -2.58 7.74 20.07
N ILE A 107 -3.29 7.41 18.98
CA ILE A 107 -3.27 6.07 18.38
C ILE A 107 -1.97 5.87 17.60
N GLY A 108 -1.52 6.90 16.87
CA GLY A 108 -0.31 6.84 16.06
C GLY A 108 -0.40 5.88 14.86
N ILE A 109 -1.54 5.24 14.60
CA ILE A 109 -1.69 4.33 13.47
C ILE A 109 -2.51 5.03 12.40
N PRO A 110 -1.92 5.36 11.23
CA PRO A 110 -2.71 5.95 10.15
C PRO A 110 -3.76 4.97 9.68
N THR A 111 -4.98 5.48 9.51
CA THR A 111 -6.14 4.63 9.26
C THR A 111 -6.00 3.93 7.90
N GLY A 112 -5.92 2.60 7.94
CA GLY A 112 -5.95 1.74 6.76
C GLY A 112 -7.37 1.46 6.27
N VAL A 113 -7.54 1.34 4.96
CA VAL A 113 -8.82 0.96 4.32
C VAL A 113 -8.67 -0.28 3.46
N SER A 114 -9.78 -0.90 3.04
CA SER A 114 -9.71 -2.08 2.17
C SER A 114 -9.21 -1.71 0.77
N ASN A 115 -8.62 -2.68 0.06
CA ASN A 115 -8.22 -2.49 -1.34
C ASN A 115 -9.42 -2.16 -2.27
N GLU A 116 -10.65 -2.44 -1.84
CA GLU A 116 -11.84 -2.03 -2.57
C GLU A 116 -12.19 -0.56 -2.35
N MET A 117 -11.97 -0.04 -1.14
CA MET A 117 -12.11 1.38 -0.85
C MET A 117 -11.08 2.19 -1.65
N TRP A 118 -9.83 1.71 -1.75
CA TRP A 118 -8.85 2.30 -2.67
C TRP A 118 -9.29 2.24 -4.13
N ARG A 119 -9.81 1.10 -4.61
CA ARG A 119 -10.38 0.97 -5.97
C ARG A 119 -11.46 2.01 -6.24
N LEU A 120 -12.34 2.24 -5.28
CA LEU A 120 -13.40 3.24 -5.40
C LEU A 120 -12.81 4.66 -5.43
N TYR A 121 -11.81 4.93 -4.58
CA TYR A 121 -11.20 6.25 -4.46
C TYR A 121 -10.35 6.66 -5.68
N ILE A 122 -9.52 5.77 -6.22
CA ILE A 122 -8.65 6.11 -7.37
C ILE A 122 -9.26 5.66 -8.70
N GLY A 123 -10.14 4.67 -8.70
CA GLY A 123 -10.57 3.97 -9.92
C GLY A 123 -11.88 4.47 -10.54
N THR A 124 -12.70 5.26 -9.84
CA THR A 124 -13.94 5.84 -10.40
C THR A 124 -13.85 7.34 -10.55
N ASP A 125 -14.40 7.88 -11.66
CA ASP A 125 -14.62 9.31 -11.81
C ASP A 125 -15.68 9.74 -10.79
N PHE A 126 -15.27 10.53 -9.79
CA PHE A 126 -16.13 10.88 -8.65
C PHE A 126 -17.38 11.65 -9.08
N VAL A 127 -17.26 12.49 -10.12
CA VAL A 127 -18.33 13.37 -10.61
C VAL A 127 -19.41 12.61 -11.37
N GLU A 128 -19.05 11.72 -12.31
CA GLU A 128 -20.02 10.98 -13.14
C GLU A 128 -20.94 10.07 -12.29
N SER A 129 -20.46 9.68 -11.12
CA SER A 129 -21.18 8.78 -10.22
C SER A 129 -22.06 9.45 -9.18
N LEU A 130 -21.78 10.72 -8.83
CA LEU A 130 -22.64 11.55 -7.97
C LEU A 130 -23.68 12.29 -8.82
N SER A 131 -23.31 12.64 -10.05
CA SER A 131 -24.16 13.25 -11.07
C SER A 131 -24.79 12.19 -12.00
N ALA A 132 -25.47 11.19 -11.43
CA ALA A 132 -26.22 10.24 -12.24
C ALA A 132 -27.71 10.63 -12.31
N VAL A 133 -28.04 11.52 -13.26
CA VAL A 133 -29.32 11.54 -14.00
C VAL A 133 -29.01 12.01 -15.43
N PRO A 134 -29.27 11.19 -16.49
CA PRO A 134 -30.54 11.30 -17.20
C PRO A 134 -31.40 10.04 -17.16
N GLU A 135 -32.70 10.30 -17.23
CA GLU A 135 -33.84 9.40 -17.04
C GLU A 135 -34.10 8.40 -18.20
N SER A 136 -33.15 8.19 -19.10
CA SER A 136 -33.42 7.57 -20.41
C SER A 136 -33.05 6.09 -20.57
N ALA A 137 -32.55 5.40 -19.53
CA ALA A 137 -32.28 3.95 -19.59
C ALA A 137 -33.10 3.17 -18.55
N ARG A 138 -34.44 3.27 -18.64
CA ARG A 138 -35.35 2.41 -17.88
C ARG A 138 -35.51 1.07 -18.60
N SER A 139 -34.67 0.09 -18.27
CA SER A 139 -35.13 -1.31 -18.30
C SER A 139 -34.30 -2.23 -17.39
N SER A 140 -35.04 -2.94 -16.53
CA SER A 140 -34.66 -4.07 -15.67
C SER A 140 -33.92 -3.82 -14.33
N SER A 141 -34.62 -4.15 -13.22
CA SER A 141 -34.18 -4.34 -11.81
C SER A 141 -33.99 -3.10 -10.90
N ARG A 142 -35.09 -2.41 -10.55
CA ARG A 142 -35.06 -1.18 -9.73
C ARG A 142 -34.74 -1.33 -8.23
N VAL A 143 -34.89 -2.51 -7.62
CA VAL A 143 -34.77 -2.64 -6.14
C VAL A 143 -33.36 -3.01 -5.68
N ALA A 144 -32.63 -3.84 -6.44
CA ALA A 144 -31.23 -4.18 -6.11
C ALA A 144 -30.24 -3.07 -6.51
N GLN A 145 -30.59 -2.24 -7.51
CA GLN A 145 -29.74 -1.15 -7.97
C GLN A 145 -29.82 0.10 -7.09
N SER A 146 -30.95 0.38 -6.41
CA SER A 146 -31.07 1.53 -5.50
C SER A 146 -30.19 1.34 -4.26
N ASP A 147 -30.25 0.16 -3.66
CA ASP A 147 -29.54 -0.14 -2.41
C ASP A 147 -28.02 -0.21 -2.65
N GLY A 148 -27.61 -0.78 -3.78
CA GLY A 148 -26.21 -0.78 -4.22
C GLY A 148 -25.67 0.63 -4.52
N LYS A 149 -26.51 1.52 -5.07
CA LYS A 149 -26.14 2.91 -5.34
C LYS A 149 -25.99 3.70 -4.05
N GLU A 150 -26.94 3.60 -3.14
CA GLU A 150 -26.88 4.27 -1.83
C GLU A 150 -25.69 3.76 -0.99
N PHE A 151 -25.44 2.46 -1.00
CA PHE A 151 -24.27 1.86 -0.35
C PHE A 151 -22.95 2.39 -0.91
N ASN A 152 -22.84 2.51 -2.23
CA ASN A 152 -21.64 3.09 -2.86
C ASN A 152 -21.49 4.60 -2.56
N ILE A 153 -22.59 5.35 -2.49
CA ILE A 153 -22.56 6.77 -2.07
C ILE A 153 -22.02 6.88 -0.63
N LYS A 154 -22.54 6.06 0.30
CA LYS A 154 -22.07 6.03 1.69
C LYS A 154 -20.58 5.69 1.78
N ARG A 155 -20.11 4.67 1.04
CA ARG A 155 -18.68 4.32 0.97
C ARG A 155 -17.82 5.45 0.41
N ARG A 156 -18.32 6.19 -0.59
CA ARG A 156 -17.61 7.36 -1.11
C ARG A 156 -17.56 8.50 -0.12
N GLN A 157 -18.64 8.74 0.63
CA GLN A 157 -18.63 9.77 1.66
C GLN A 157 -17.56 9.46 2.71
N VAL A 158 -17.49 8.21 3.18
CA VAL A 158 -16.42 7.76 4.09
C VAL A 158 -15.02 8.01 3.52
N LEU A 159 -14.83 7.82 2.21
CA LEU A 159 -13.54 8.10 1.55
C LEU A 159 -13.25 9.60 1.46
N ILE A 160 -14.26 10.43 1.21
CA ILE A 160 -14.12 11.89 1.18
C ILE A 160 -13.80 12.42 2.57
N ASP A 161 -14.47 11.89 3.60
CA ASP A 161 -14.22 12.26 4.99
C ASP A 161 -12.79 11.86 5.41
N LEU A 162 -12.30 10.73 4.89
CA LEU A 162 -10.98 10.21 5.24
C LEU A 162 -9.83 10.82 4.45
N PHE A 163 -9.98 11.00 3.14
CA PHE A 163 -8.91 11.40 2.21
C PHE A 163 -9.12 12.80 1.60
N GLY A 164 -10.25 13.43 1.88
CA GLY A 164 -10.70 14.63 1.18
C GLY A 164 -11.34 14.31 -0.17
N LYS A 165 -12.00 15.32 -0.74
CA LYS A 165 -12.58 15.22 -2.08
C LYS A 165 -11.45 15.08 -3.11
N PRO A 166 -11.44 14.03 -3.94
CA PRO A 166 -10.43 13.92 -4.98
C PRO A 166 -10.60 15.07 -5.98
N PRO A 167 -9.49 15.61 -6.52
CA PRO A 167 -9.55 16.72 -7.47
C PRO A 167 -10.33 16.33 -8.72
N ASP A 168 -11.01 17.31 -9.31
CA ASP A 168 -11.88 17.11 -10.47
C ASP A 168 -11.04 16.86 -11.73
N ARG A 169 -11.13 15.63 -12.23
CA ARG A 169 -10.38 15.14 -13.40
C ARG A 169 -10.75 15.85 -14.69
N HIS A 170 -11.94 16.46 -14.77
CA HIS A 170 -12.33 17.24 -15.94
C HIS A 170 -11.57 18.57 -16.03
N HIS A 171 -11.05 19.06 -14.90
CA HIS A 171 -10.36 20.33 -14.79
C HIS A 171 -8.84 20.20 -14.62
N VAL A 172 -8.36 19.04 -14.13
CA VAL A 172 -6.92 18.78 -13.96
C VAL A 172 -6.44 17.80 -15.02
N ARG A 173 -5.66 18.30 -15.99
CA ARG A 173 -5.08 17.50 -17.08
C ARG A 173 -3.60 17.20 -16.91
N GLU A 174 -2.97 17.84 -15.93
CA GLU A 174 -1.53 17.79 -15.68
C GLU A 174 -1.27 17.54 -14.20
N VAL A 175 -0.25 16.73 -13.93
CA VAL A 175 0.31 16.50 -12.59
C VAL A 175 1.82 16.67 -12.64
N GLN A 176 2.42 17.00 -11.51
CA GLN A 176 3.87 17.17 -11.41
C GLN A 176 4.47 15.99 -10.65
N TRP A 177 5.61 15.50 -11.13
CA TRP A 177 6.45 14.52 -10.45
C TRP A 177 7.90 15.03 -10.44
N ARG A 178 8.44 15.36 -9.26
CA ARG A 178 9.79 15.93 -9.10
C ARG A 178 10.07 17.10 -10.05
N GLY A 179 9.09 17.99 -10.19
CA GLY A 179 9.14 19.15 -11.08
C GLY A 179 9.02 18.85 -12.58
N HIS A 180 8.80 17.59 -12.96
CA HIS A 180 8.48 17.17 -14.33
C HIS A 180 6.96 17.08 -14.50
N GLU A 181 6.45 17.74 -15.53
CA GLU A 181 5.03 17.76 -15.84
C GLU A 181 4.62 16.50 -16.61
N VAL A 182 3.53 15.88 -16.17
CA VAL A 182 2.95 14.71 -16.79
C VAL A 182 1.48 15.00 -17.11
N THR A 183 1.18 15.04 -18.40
CA THR A 183 -0.19 15.15 -18.88
C THR A 183 -0.90 13.80 -18.79
N TRP A 184 -2.22 13.85 -18.71
CA TRP A 184 -3.06 12.68 -18.89
C TRP A 184 -2.73 11.96 -20.23
N ASP A 185 -2.77 10.63 -20.24
CA ASP A 185 -2.44 9.76 -21.40
C ASP A 185 -0.98 9.83 -21.92
N THR A 186 -0.02 10.33 -21.13
CA THR A 186 1.40 10.35 -21.53
C THR A 186 2.34 9.53 -20.65
N PHE A 187 1.91 8.94 -19.53
CA PHE A 187 2.81 8.24 -18.58
C PHE A 187 3.68 7.19 -19.27
N PHE A 188 3.08 6.37 -20.13
CA PHE A 188 3.78 5.30 -20.84
C PHE A 188 4.38 5.75 -22.17
N LYS A 189 4.30 7.04 -22.50
CA LYS A 189 5.06 7.67 -23.58
C LYS A 189 6.37 8.26 -23.05
N HIS A 190 6.43 8.57 -21.76
CA HIS A 190 7.68 8.95 -21.07
C HIS A 190 8.63 7.76 -20.92
N ASP A 191 9.89 8.05 -20.57
CA ASP A 191 10.85 7.03 -20.14
C ASP A 191 10.27 6.18 -19.01
N SER A 192 10.54 4.87 -19.07
CA SER A 192 10.07 3.90 -18.06
C SER A 192 10.47 4.30 -16.64
N LEU A 193 11.57 5.04 -16.50
CA LEU A 193 12.05 5.59 -15.23
C LEU A 193 10.99 6.42 -14.50
N LEU A 194 10.22 7.27 -15.20
CA LEU A 194 9.17 8.09 -14.57
C LEU A 194 8.19 7.20 -13.79
N VAL A 195 7.66 6.17 -14.44
CA VAL A 195 6.69 5.26 -13.82
C VAL A 195 7.38 4.41 -12.74
N ARG A 196 8.63 3.97 -12.97
CA ARG A 196 9.39 3.22 -11.95
C ARG A 196 9.60 4.03 -10.67
N GLU A 197 9.88 5.33 -10.77
CA GLU A 197 10.04 6.22 -9.61
C GLU A 197 8.72 6.42 -8.86
N ILE A 198 7.62 6.69 -9.57
CA ILE A 198 6.28 6.81 -8.97
C ILE A 198 5.90 5.50 -8.26
N MET A 199 6.19 4.36 -8.90
CA MET A 199 5.92 3.05 -8.32
C MET A 199 6.85 2.77 -7.13
N TRP A 200 8.11 3.16 -7.18
CA TRP A 200 9.04 3.04 -6.04
C TRP A 200 8.52 3.82 -4.84
N ASP A 201 8.12 5.06 -5.04
CA ASP A 201 7.58 5.92 -4.00
C ASP A 201 6.31 5.32 -3.35
N LEU A 202 5.40 4.80 -4.17
CA LEU A 202 4.20 4.12 -3.67
C LEU A 202 4.55 2.87 -2.87
N HIS A 203 5.50 2.06 -3.33
CA HIS A 203 5.96 0.90 -2.57
C HIS A 203 6.60 1.32 -1.25
N GLN A 204 7.39 2.40 -1.25
CA GLN A 204 8.09 2.81 -0.05
C GLN A 204 7.13 3.30 1.03
N HIS A 205 6.24 4.23 0.68
CA HIS A 205 5.23 4.72 1.61
C HIS A 205 4.32 3.58 2.10
N SER A 206 3.93 2.67 1.20
CA SER A 206 3.14 1.52 1.60
C SER A 206 3.87 0.64 2.62
N PHE A 207 5.14 0.30 2.36
CA PHE A 207 5.96 -0.53 3.23
C PHE A 207 6.23 0.13 4.58
N GLN A 208 6.64 1.41 4.58
CA GLN A 208 6.94 2.18 5.79
C GLN A 208 5.74 2.25 6.73
N TYR A 209 4.58 2.66 6.21
CA TYR A 209 3.39 2.85 7.03
C TYR A 209 2.73 1.53 7.43
N ASP A 210 2.90 0.48 6.64
CA ASP A 210 2.51 -0.87 7.02
C ASP A 210 3.39 -1.40 8.16
N MET A 211 4.70 -1.16 8.13
CA MET A 211 5.63 -1.51 9.21
C MET A 211 5.29 -0.75 10.50
N ILE A 212 5.10 0.56 10.44
CA ILE A 212 4.70 1.36 11.61
C ILE A 212 3.40 0.84 12.22
N ALA A 213 2.41 0.51 11.37
CA ALA A 213 1.12 0.05 11.82
C ALA A 213 1.16 -1.32 12.51
N ILE A 214 1.88 -2.29 11.94
CA ILE A 214 2.04 -3.60 12.56
C ILE A 214 2.86 -3.50 13.84
N ASP A 215 3.91 -2.67 13.84
CA ASP A 215 4.77 -2.48 14.98
C ASP A 215 4.03 -1.87 16.17
N ARG A 216 3.27 -0.80 15.93
CA ARG A 216 2.38 -0.19 16.94
C ARG A 216 1.31 -1.13 17.43
N HIS A 217 0.82 -2.03 16.58
CA HIS A 217 -0.20 -2.99 16.95
C HIS A 217 0.35 -4.13 17.83
N LEU A 218 1.53 -4.66 17.49
CA LEU A 218 2.11 -5.83 18.15
C LEU A 218 2.93 -5.48 19.40
N ALA A 219 3.60 -4.33 19.43
CA ALA A 219 4.49 -3.91 20.53
C ALA A 219 3.93 -2.72 21.33
N GLN A 220 2.63 -2.74 21.64
CA GLN A 220 1.95 -1.63 22.34
C GLN A 220 2.60 -1.25 23.68
N GLU A 221 3.07 -2.23 24.46
CA GLU A 221 3.77 -1.97 25.72
C GLU A 221 5.04 -1.16 25.51
N GLN A 222 5.80 -1.45 24.46
CA GLN A 222 7.07 -0.78 24.19
C GLN A 222 6.86 0.63 23.65
N TRP A 223 5.79 0.84 22.89
CA TRP A 223 5.36 2.18 22.51
C TRP A 223 4.93 3.03 23.71
N ASN A 224 4.43 2.42 24.79
CA ASN A 224 4.11 3.14 26.03
C ASN A 224 5.33 3.40 26.90
N ARG A 225 6.32 2.50 26.92
CA ARG A 225 7.53 2.62 27.75
C ARG A 225 8.61 3.50 27.10
N GLU A 226 8.92 3.25 25.83
CA GLU A 226 10.06 3.85 25.14
C GLU A 226 9.69 4.30 23.70
N PRO A 227 8.72 5.21 23.52
CA PRO A 227 8.25 5.62 22.19
C PRO A 227 9.36 6.21 21.31
N ASP A 228 10.30 6.97 21.88
CA ASP A 228 11.40 7.58 21.13
C ASP A 228 12.40 6.54 20.63
N ARG A 229 12.67 5.51 21.43
CA ARG A 229 13.51 4.39 20.99
C ARG A 229 12.89 3.64 19.81
N ARG A 230 11.57 3.40 19.86
CA ARG A 230 10.84 2.75 18.75
C ARG A 230 10.87 3.61 17.48
N ARG A 231 10.69 4.92 17.61
CA ARG A 231 10.82 5.86 16.47
C ARG A 231 12.21 5.84 15.86
N GLN A 232 13.25 5.85 16.69
CA GLN A 232 14.63 5.79 16.24
C GLN A 232 14.95 4.49 15.50
N LEU A 233 14.47 3.35 16.01
CA LEU A 233 14.62 2.06 15.35
C LEU A 233 13.93 2.06 13.98
N LEU A 234 12.68 2.53 13.91
CA LEU A 234 11.96 2.67 12.63
C LEU A 234 12.71 3.60 11.67
N ALA A 235 13.15 4.78 12.12
CA ALA A 235 13.92 5.71 11.31
C ALA A 235 15.19 5.04 10.75
N THR A 236 15.92 4.29 11.59
CA THR A 236 17.11 3.53 11.19
C THR A 236 16.81 2.50 10.11
N VAL A 237 15.69 1.76 10.20
CA VAL A 237 15.27 0.80 9.16
C VAL A 237 15.11 1.49 7.80
N PHE A 238 14.57 2.70 7.78
CA PHE A 238 14.32 3.47 6.56
C PHE A 238 15.49 4.37 6.15
N GLY A 239 16.61 4.38 6.89
CA GLY A 239 17.75 5.26 6.61
C GLY A 239 17.48 6.74 6.92
N GLN A 240 16.55 7.01 7.82
CA GLN A 240 16.13 8.36 8.25
C GLN A 240 16.77 8.71 9.59
N THR A 241 16.99 9.99 9.85
CA THR A 241 17.68 10.44 11.08
C THR A 241 16.77 10.65 12.28
N ASP A 242 15.53 11.11 12.08
CA ASP A 242 14.63 11.40 13.23
C ASP A 242 13.14 11.51 12.87
N ASN A 243 12.81 11.86 11.63
CA ASN A 243 11.42 12.03 11.20
C ASN A 243 10.96 10.82 10.38
N LEU A 244 9.92 10.12 10.88
CA LEU A 244 9.13 9.15 10.09
C LEU A 244 8.25 9.83 9.03
N GLY A 245 8.61 11.05 8.62
CA GLY A 245 7.85 11.91 7.75
C GLY A 245 8.20 11.72 6.28
N VAL A 246 7.63 12.60 5.46
CA VAL A 246 7.89 12.66 4.01
C VAL A 246 9.33 13.08 3.78
N GLU A 247 10.13 12.17 3.24
CA GLU A 247 11.41 12.53 2.65
C GLU A 247 11.30 12.44 1.13
N ASP A 248 12.00 13.33 0.45
CA ASP A 248 12.15 13.23 -0.99
C ASP A 248 12.86 11.93 -1.36
N MET A 249 12.52 11.40 -2.53
CA MET A 249 13.13 10.18 -3.04
C MET A 249 14.66 10.31 -3.08
N PRO A 250 15.42 9.44 -2.40
CA PRO A 250 16.87 9.53 -2.36
C PRO A 250 17.47 9.13 -3.72
N ASP A 251 18.65 9.66 -4.03
CA ASP A 251 19.36 9.33 -5.27
C ASP A 251 20.03 7.95 -5.24
N LYS A 252 20.26 7.42 -4.03
CA LYS A 252 20.85 6.11 -3.78
C LYS A 252 20.01 5.32 -2.77
N GLY A 253 20.24 4.02 -2.68
CA GLY A 253 19.63 3.21 -1.64
C GLY A 253 20.05 3.68 -0.24
N VAL A 254 19.11 3.62 0.71
CA VAL A 254 19.29 3.98 2.13
C VAL A 254 18.64 2.90 3.01
N GLY A 255 19.02 2.85 4.28
CA GLY A 255 18.50 1.89 5.26
C GLY A 255 18.68 0.45 4.78
N LEU A 256 17.59 -0.34 4.75
CA LEU A 256 17.59 -1.73 4.25
C LEU A 256 18.12 -1.88 2.81
N ALA A 257 18.02 -0.83 2.01
CA ALA A 257 18.45 -0.81 0.61
C ALA A 257 19.82 -0.15 0.41
N SER A 258 20.52 0.27 1.47
CA SER A 258 21.80 0.97 1.35
C SER A 258 22.87 0.08 0.72
N ASP A 259 23.68 0.67 -0.17
CA ASP A 259 24.87 0.02 -0.72
C ASP A 259 26.01 -0.03 0.34
N ASP A 260 25.97 0.86 1.35
CA ASP A 260 26.89 0.83 2.49
C ASP A 260 26.54 -0.33 3.43
N ALA A 261 27.49 -1.25 3.60
CA ALA A 261 27.32 -2.43 4.44
C ALA A 261 27.10 -2.08 5.93
N VAL A 262 27.67 -0.98 6.42
CA VAL A 262 27.53 -0.56 7.82
C VAL A 262 26.12 -0.03 8.06
N GLU A 263 25.65 0.88 7.20
CA GLU A 263 24.28 1.42 7.26
C GLU A 263 23.24 0.32 7.08
N ARG A 264 23.42 -0.53 6.07
CA ARG A 264 22.50 -1.65 5.80
C ARG A 264 22.45 -2.61 6.98
N ARG A 265 23.59 -2.93 7.59
CA ARG A 265 23.64 -3.79 8.79
C ARG A 265 22.88 -3.16 9.95
N ALA A 266 23.09 -1.86 10.22
CA ALA A 266 22.37 -1.14 11.26
C ALA A 266 20.84 -1.16 11.03
N ALA A 267 20.40 -1.04 9.78
CA ALA A 267 18.98 -1.12 9.43
C ALA A 267 18.38 -2.52 9.71
N TYR A 268 19.10 -3.60 9.39
CA TYR A 268 18.63 -4.96 9.69
C TYR A 268 18.68 -5.29 11.19
N ASP A 269 19.70 -4.82 11.90
CA ASP A 269 19.77 -4.97 13.36
C ASP A 269 18.61 -4.20 14.02
N ALA A 270 18.29 -2.99 13.54
CA ALA A 270 17.14 -2.23 14.01
C ALA A 270 15.81 -2.94 13.73
N LEU A 271 15.65 -3.54 12.54
CA LEU A 271 14.48 -4.34 12.18
C LEU A 271 14.35 -5.56 13.12
N ALA A 272 15.44 -6.26 13.39
CA ALA A 272 15.47 -7.39 14.32
C ALA A 272 15.08 -6.96 15.74
N CYS A 273 15.61 -5.82 16.22
CA CYS A 273 15.21 -5.24 17.51
C CYS A 273 13.71 -4.91 17.57
N LEU A 274 13.14 -4.33 16.50
CA LEU A 274 11.69 -4.05 16.46
C LEU A 274 10.85 -5.32 16.63
N MET A 275 11.23 -6.36 15.90
CA MET A 275 10.53 -7.64 15.86
C MET A 275 10.77 -8.50 17.10
N HIS A 276 11.84 -8.27 17.87
CA HIS A 276 12.08 -9.00 19.11
C HIS A 276 10.91 -8.86 20.09
N ASP A 277 10.26 -7.69 20.09
CA ASP A 277 9.09 -7.39 20.93
C ASP A 277 7.76 -7.89 20.32
N TRP A 278 7.77 -8.51 19.13
CA TRP A 278 6.56 -9.02 18.50
C TRP A 278 6.19 -10.40 19.05
N PRO A 279 4.89 -10.72 19.21
CA PRO A 279 4.46 -12.05 19.61
C PRO A 279 4.95 -13.13 18.65
N GLU A 280 5.45 -14.25 19.21
CA GLU A 280 5.97 -15.38 18.44
C GLU A 280 7.11 -15.02 17.47
N SER A 281 7.92 -14.02 17.82
CA SER A 281 9.12 -13.68 17.05
C SER A 281 10.01 -14.92 16.90
N PRO A 282 10.40 -15.30 15.67
CA PRO A 282 11.36 -16.38 15.48
C PRO A 282 12.65 -16.04 16.21
N ASP A 283 13.26 -17.01 16.90
CA ASP A 283 14.59 -16.85 17.47
C ASP A 283 15.55 -16.42 16.35
N THR A 284 15.96 -15.16 16.38
CA THR A 284 16.88 -14.58 15.41
C THR A 284 18.28 -15.07 15.77
N CYS A 285 18.62 -16.29 15.32
CA CYS A 285 19.95 -16.84 15.55
C CYS A 285 21.00 -16.03 14.76
N ASN A 286 22.01 -15.54 15.48
CA ASN A 286 23.20 -14.91 14.92
C ASN A 286 23.88 -15.85 13.90
N GLY A 287 23.94 -15.42 12.64
CA GLY A 287 24.60 -16.15 11.55
C GLY A 287 24.76 -15.29 10.29
N ASP A 288 25.46 -15.82 9.29
CA ASP A 288 25.80 -15.13 8.03
C ASP A 288 24.58 -14.71 7.19
N ASP A 289 23.36 -15.12 7.56
CA ASP A 289 22.11 -14.86 6.84
C ASP A 289 21.13 -13.95 7.61
N ALA A 290 21.65 -13.08 8.50
CA ALA A 290 20.86 -12.20 9.37
C ALA A 290 19.84 -11.33 8.60
N GLU A 291 20.21 -10.81 7.42
CA GLU A 291 19.30 -10.03 6.57
C GLU A 291 18.11 -10.88 6.09
N PHE A 292 18.37 -12.13 5.71
CA PHE A 292 17.33 -13.06 5.26
C PHE A 292 16.42 -13.47 6.41
N VAL A 293 16.99 -13.78 7.58
CA VAL A 293 16.24 -14.14 8.80
C VAL A 293 15.32 -13.00 9.22
N ALA A 294 15.80 -11.75 9.19
CA ALA A 294 14.97 -10.59 9.49
C ALA A 294 13.84 -10.42 8.44
N ALA A 295 14.16 -10.52 7.15
CA ALA A 295 13.17 -10.37 6.09
C ALA A 295 12.09 -11.46 6.13
N ILE A 296 12.44 -12.73 6.34
CA ILE A 296 11.45 -13.83 6.44
C ILE A 296 10.61 -13.72 7.71
N SER A 297 11.21 -13.30 8.82
CA SER A 297 10.49 -13.08 10.09
C SER A 297 9.45 -11.98 9.92
N TYR A 298 9.84 -10.84 9.34
CA TYR A 298 8.90 -9.77 9.01
C TYR A 298 7.78 -10.27 8.12
N CYS A 299 8.11 -10.92 6.99
CA CYS A 299 7.10 -11.40 6.05
C CYS A 299 6.11 -12.37 6.70
N THR A 300 6.62 -13.25 7.58
CA THR A 300 5.83 -14.27 8.27
C THR A 300 4.87 -13.64 9.27
N VAL A 301 5.37 -12.81 10.18
CA VAL A 301 4.53 -12.12 11.16
C VAL A 301 3.53 -11.22 10.46
N PHE A 302 3.97 -10.46 9.45
CA PHE A 302 3.09 -9.59 8.68
C PHE A 302 1.92 -10.33 8.04
N ALA A 303 2.20 -11.41 7.31
CA ALA A 303 1.19 -12.19 6.62
C ALA A 303 0.23 -12.86 7.61
N LYS A 304 0.77 -13.42 8.70
CA LYS A 304 -0.02 -14.04 9.76
C LYS A 304 -0.95 -13.03 10.44
N THR A 305 -0.42 -11.86 10.80
CA THR A 305 -1.14 -10.82 11.55
C THR A 305 -2.16 -10.09 10.68
N LEU A 306 -1.78 -9.61 9.50
CA LEU A 306 -2.67 -8.76 8.67
C LEU A 306 -3.48 -9.55 7.62
N GLY A 307 -3.18 -10.84 7.42
CA GLY A 307 -3.91 -11.71 6.50
C GLY A 307 -3.74 -11.33 5.02
N ARG A 308 -2.67 -10.62 4.68
CA ARG A 308 -2.31 -10.19 3.32
C ARG A 308 -0.79 -10.20 3.12
N PRO A 309 -0.30 -10.33 1.89
CA PRO A 309 1.13 -10.23 1.62
C PRO A 309 1.68 -8.84 1.98
N PRO A 310 2.92 -8.75 2.50
CA PRO A 310 3.61 -7.48 2.67
C PRO A 310 3.88 -6.82 1.32
N ILE A 311 3.87 -5.48 1.32
CA ILE A 311 4.46 -4.70 0.23
C ILE A 311 5.95 -4.62 0.52
N MET A 312 6.75 -5.00 -0.48
CA MET A 312 8.17 -5.27 -0.29
C MET A 312 9.01 -4.01 -0.57
N PRO A 313 10.11 -3.79 0.17
CA PRO A 313 11.03 -2.70 -0.10
C PRO A 313 11.70 -2.85 -1.48
N LYS A 314 11.94 -1.72 -2.13
CA LYS A 314 12.37 -1.64 -3.53
C LYS A 314 13.72 -0.95 -3.66
N ILE A 315 14.52 -1.42 -4.61
CA ILE A 315 15.75 -0.76 -5.03
C ILE A 315 15.37 0.56 -5.73
N VAL A 316 16.08 1.64 -5.40
CA VAL A 316 15.92 2.94 -6.05
C VAL A 316 16.16 2.79 -7.56
N PRO A 317 15.16 3.12 -8.41
CA PRO A 317 15.33 3.14 -9.86
C PRO A 317 16.53 4.00 -10.29
N LYS A 318 17.47 3.37 -11.00
CA LYS A 318 18.57 4.06 -11.66
C LYS A 318 18.18 4.37 -13.11
N LEU A 319 18.73 5.46 -13.63
CA LEU A 319 18.67 5.80 -15.06
C LEU A 319 19.24 4.64 -15.87
N ASN A 320 18.38 3.92 -16.56
CA ASN A 320 18.77 3.13 -17.71
C ASN A 320 18.51 4.02 -18.94
N LEU A 321 19.42 3.98 -19.92
CA LEU A 321 19.37 4.82 -21.13
C LEU A 321 17.96 4.83 -21.76
N CYS A 322 17.57 6.01 -22.28
CA CYS A 322 16.21 6.39 -22.66
C CYS A 322 15.46 5.38 -23.55
N ASP A 323 14.41 4.77 -23.00
CA ASP A 323 13.49 3.87 -23.73
C ASP A 323 12.17 4.58 -24.14
N GLY A 324 11.96 5.83 -23.73
CA GLY A 324 10.72 6.59 -23.91
C GLY A 324 10.73 7.54 -25.11
N ARG A 325 9.52 7.90 -25.59
CA ARG A 325 9.33 8.94 -26.62
C ARG A 325 9.46 10.34 -26.04
N ILE A 326 9.14 10.51 -24.76
CA ILE A 326 9.23 11.77 -24.03
C ILE A 326 10.32 11.63 -22.96
N PRO A 327 11.43 12.36 -23.07
CA PRO A 327 12.50 12.30 -22.07
C PRO A 327 11.98 12.68 -20.68
N TYR A 328 12.38 11.92 -19.67
CA TYR A 328 12.18 12.27 -18.26
C TYR A 328 13.51 12.76 -17.68
N ARG A 329 13.53 14.00 -17.17
CA ARG A 329 14.69 14.58 -16.50
C ARG A 329 14.28 15.02 -15.09
N ARG A 330 15.03 14.57 -14.09
CA ARG A 330 14.91 15.10 -12.73
C ARG A 330 15.27 16.59 -12.79
N LYS A 331 14.44 17.47 -12.25
CA LYS A 331 14.89 18.82 -11.92
C LYS A 331 15.79 18.72 -10.69
N GLU A 332 17.01 19.23 -10.81
CA GLU A 332 17.99 19.33 -9.71
C GLU A 332 17.54 20.33 -8.65
#